data_AF-A0A8J6H3D7-F1
#
_entry.id   AF-A0A8J6H3D7-F1
#
_cell.length_a   1.000
_cell.length_b   1.000
_cell.length_c   1.000
_cell.angle_alpha   90.00
_cell.angle_beta   90.00
_cell.angle_gamma   90.00
#
_symmetry.space_group_name_H-M   'P 1'
#
loop_
_entity.id
_entity.type
_entity.pdbx_description
1 polymer ?
#
loop_
_entity_poly.entity_id
_entity_poly.type
_entity_poly.pdbx_seq_one_letter_code
_entity_poly.pdbx_strand_id
1 'polypeptide(L)'
;MNFHILTLSILVCSCACAKLPSNFKKCNRKQSDFNACFSEAVAHAVKQLNVPVKEVGLPSIDPLVVPSLKIGAGTSAVSFEQSYTNLSLTGFTNVNIEKVE
;
A
#
# COMPACT_ATOMS: atom_id res chain seq x y z
N MET A 1 -6.92 25.56 41.86
CA MET A 1 -5.86 25.56 40.82
C MET A 1 -5.85 24.19 40.14
N ASN A 2 -6.98 23.75 39.56
CA ASN A 2 -7.16 22.34 39.18
C ASN A 2 -8.10 22.14 37.96
N PHE A 3 -8.75 23.20 37.48
CA PHE A 3 -9.75 23.09 36.40
C PHE A 3 -9.10 23.08 35.00
N HIS A 4 -8.04 23.88 34.80
CA HIS A 4 -7.30 23.92 33.54
C HIS A 4 -6.47 22.65 33.25
N ILE A 5 -6.08 21.89 34.28
CA ILE A 5 -5.33 20.63 34.12
C ILE A 5 -6.25 19.53 33.59
N LEU A 6 -7.54 19.56 33.96
CA LEU A 6 -8.53 18.58 33.49
C LEU A 6 -8.87 18.76 32.01
N THR A 7 -8.89 20.01 31.52
CA THR A 7 -9.23 20.31 30.12
C THR A 7 -8.15 19.91 29.12
N LEU A 8 -6.89 19.77 29.54
CA LEU A 8 -5.80 19.37 28.65
C LEU A 8 -5.74 17.85 28.40
N SER A 9 -6.36 17.04 29.26
CA SER A 9 -6.36 15.58 29.13
C SER A 9 -7.40 15.05 28.11
N ILE A 10 -8.27 15.93 27.59
CA ILE A 10 -9.24 15.64 26.52
C ILE A 10 -8.67 16.07 25.16
N LEU A 11 -7.34 16.07 24.99
CA LEU A 11 -6.76 15.96 23.65
C LEU A 11 -6.94 14.51 23.17
N VAL A 12 -8.20 14.25 22.81
CA VAL A 12 -8.75 13.14 22.05
C VAL A 12 -7.64 12.40 21.28
N CYS A 13 -7.35 11.16 21.71
CA CYS A 13 -6.85 10.14 20.78
C CYS A 13 -7.96 9.89 19.78
N SER A 14 -8.07 10.74 18.77
CA SER A 14 -8.68 10.38 17.51
C SER A 14 -7.69 9.43 16.84
N CYS A 15 -7.63 8.22 17.40
CA CYS A 15 -6.92 7.13 16.80
C CYS A 15 -7.73 6.82 15.52
N ALA A 16 -7.32 7.38 14.39
CA ALA A 16 -7.91 7.10 13.09
C ALA A 16 -7.62 5.63 12.76
N CYS A 17 -8.42 4.73 13.30
CA CYS A 17 -8.45 3.34 12.88
C CYS A 17 -8.96 3.34 11.44
N ALA A 18 -8.03 3.39 10.48
CA ALA A 18 -8.32 3.22 9.07
C ALA A 18 -8.99 1.85 8.90
N LYS A 19 -10.28 1.87 8.57
CA LYS A 19 -11.04 0.66 8.31
C LYS A 19 -10.75 0.24 6.87
N LEU A 20 -10.54 -1.05 6.66
CA LEU A 20 -10.35 -1.57 5.31
C LEU A 20 -11.59 -1.22 4.46
N PRO A 21 -11.42 -0.71 3.23
CA PRO A 21 -12.52 -0.42 2.31
C PRO A 21 -13.46 -1.63 2.16
N SER A 22 -14.75 -1.37 1.95
CA SER A 22 -15.78 -2.41 1.93
C SER A 22 -15.61 -3.43 0.80
N ASN A 23 -15.01 -3.01 -0.32
CA ASN A 23 -14.68 -3.81 -1.50
C ASN A 23 -13.43 -4.70 -1.32
N PHE A 24 -12.71 -4.58 -0.20
CA PHE A 24 -11.57 -5.45 0.09
C PHE A 24 -12.05 -6.72 0.79
N LYS A 25 -11.68 -7.88 0.24
CA LYS A 25 -11.98 -9.18 0.83
C LYS A 25 -11.29 -9.30 2.20
N LYS A 26 -11.98 -9.91 3.16
CA LYS A 26 -11.49 -10.13 4.52
C LYS A 26 -11.42 -11.63 4.78
N CYS A 27 -10.36 -12.06 5.44
CA CYS A 27 -10.12 -13.45 5.79
C CYS A 27 -10.16 -13.64 7.29
N ASN A 28 -10.73 -14.77 7.74
CA ASN A 28 -10.74 -15.14 9.14
C ASN A 28 -9.47 -15.94 9.45
N ARG A 29 -8.60 -15.37 10.30
CA ARG A 29 -7.33 -16.00 10.74
C ARG A 29 -7.48 -17.35 11.43
N LYS A 30 -8.68 -17.68 11.93
CA LYS A 30 -8.95 -18.95 12.62
C LYS A 30 -9.43 -20.06 11.69
N GLN A 31 -9.70 -19.76 10.42
CA GLN A 31 -10.11 -20.78 9.45
C GLN A 31 -8.89 -21.54 8.93
N SER A 32 -9.08 -22.83 8.64
CA SER A 32 -8.02 -23.71 8.15
C SER A 32 -7.48 -23.31 6.78
N ASP A 33 -8.27 -22.57 6.00
CA ASP A 33 -7.96 -22.10 4.65
C ASP A 33 -7.43 -20.64 4.61
N PHE A 34 -7.01 -20.09 5.76
CA PHE A 34 -6.61 -18.69 5.88
C PHE A 34 -5.62 -18.24 4.78
N ASN A 35 -4.59 -19.04 4.48
CA ASN A 35 -3.58 -18.68 3.48
C ASN A 35 -4.17 -18.60 2.06
N ALA A 36 -5.06 -19.52 1.69
CA ALA A 36 -5.71 -19.49 0.39
C ALA A 36 -6.62 -18.26 0.26
N CYS A 37 -7.44 -18.00 1.29
CA CYS A 37 -8.25 -16.79 1.36
C CYS A 37 -7.38 -15.53 1.27
N PHE A 38 -6.29 -15.48 2.02
CA PHE A 38 -5.44 -14.28 2.11
C PHE A 38 -4.74 -14.01 0.78
N SER A 39 -4.22 -15.03 0.11
CA SER A 39 -3.65 -14.92 -1.24
C SER A 39 -4.68 -14.36 -2.24
N GLU A 40 -5.90 -14.90 -2.24
CA GLU A 40 -6.98 -14.41 -3.10
C GLU A 40 -7.39 -12.97 -2.76
N ALA A 41 -7.44 -12.63 -1.46
CA ALA A 41 -7.79 -11.30 -0.99
C ALA A 41 -6.75 -10.26 -1.41
N VAL A 42 -5.45 -10.59 -1.34
CA VAL A 42 -4.36 -9.74 -1.82
C VAL A 42 -4.45 -9.55 -3.32
N ALA A 43 -4.61 -10.63 -4.09
CA ALA A 43 -4.76 -10.55 -5.55
C ALA A 43 -5.97 -9.67 -5.94
N HIS A 44 -7.09 -9.83 -5.24
CA HIS A 44 -8.30 -9.03 -5.46
C HIS A 44 -8.12 -7.56 -5.06
N ALA A 45 -7.38 -7.28 -3.99
CA ALA A 45 -7.08 -5.92 -3.57
C ALA A 45 -6.20 -5.20 -4.60
N VAL A 46 -5.09 -5.83 -5.03
CA VAL A 46 -4.14 -5.24 -5.99
C VAL A 46 -4.80 -4.91 -7.32
N LYS A 47 -5.68 -5.79 -7.84
CA LYS A 47 -6.43 -5.55 -9.08
C LYS A 47 -7.31 -4.29 -9.06
N GLN A 48 -7.72 -3.85 -7.88
CA GLN A 48 -8.57 -2.66 -7.70
C GLN A 48 -7.78 -1.36 -7.55
N LEU A 49 -6.45 -1.44 -7.45
CA LEU A 49 -5.58 -0.28 -7.29
C LEU A 49 -5.24 0.40 -8.64
N ASN A 50 -5.99 0.12 -9.71
CA ASN A 50 -5.97 0.92 -10.94
C ASN A 50 -6.66 2.28 -10.76
N VAL A 51 -7.45 2.44 -9.69
CA VAL A 51 -8.10 3.68 -9.30
C VAL A 51 -7.71 4.06 -7.87
N PRO A 52 -7.67 5.37 -7.53
CA PRO A 52 -7.36 5.80 -6.17
C PRO A 52 -8.45 5.38 -5.17
N VAL A 53 -8.04 4.85 -4.02
CA VAL A 53 -8.93 4.51 -2.90
C VAL A 53 -8.94 5.67 -1.90
N LYS A 54 -9.76 6.68 -2.20
CA LYS A 54 -9.81 7.96 -1.48
C LYS A 54 -10.06 7.83 0.01
N GLU A 55 -10.89 6.87 0.42
CA GLU A 55 -11.28 6.63 1.82
C GLU A 55 -10.09 6.37 2.74
N VAL A 56 -9.01 5.80 2.21
CA VAL A 56 -7.78 5.48 2.94
C VAL A 56 -6.55 6.19 2.37
N GLY A 57 -6.76 7.17 1.48
CA GLY A 57 -5.68 7.98 0.89
C GLY A 57 -4.72 7.19 -0.01
N LEU A 58 -5.14 6.06 -0.57
CA LEU A 58 -4.29 5.28 -1.48
C LEU A 58 -4.39 5.82 -2.92
N PRO A 59 -3.28 6.15 -3.58
CA PRO A 59 -3.27 6.51 -4.99
C PRO A 59 -3.48 5.28 -5.88
N SER A 60 -3.71 5.51 -7.18
CA SER A 60 -3.59 4.43 -8.17
C SER A 60 -2.13 3.99 -8.30
N ILE A 61 -1.92 2.70 -8.54
CA ILE A 61 -0.60 2.11 -8.81
C ILE A 61 -0.46 1.67 -10.27
N ASP A 62 -1.49 1.85 -11.09
CA ASP A 62 -1.49 1.42 -12.48
C ASP A 62 -2.29 2.41 -13.35
N PRO A 63 -1.61 3.35 -14.04
CA PRO A 63 -0.16 3.49 -14.12
C PRO A 63 0.46 4.05 -12.82
N LEU A 64 1.61 3.52 -12.42
CA LEU A 64 2.48 4.12 -11.41
C LEU A 64 3.35 5.19 -12.08
N VAL A 65 3.16 6.44 -11.67
CA VAL A 65 3.93 7.58 -12.17
C VAL A 65 5.10 7.87 -11.23
N VAL A 66 6.33 7.77 -11.74
CA VAL A 66 7.55 8.07 -10.99
C VAL A 66 8.23 9.29 -11.63
N PRO A 67 8.23 10.46 -10.97
CA PRO A 67 8.78 11.70 -11.55
C PRO A 67 10.27 11.61 -11.87
N SER A 68 11.03 10.90 -11.04
CA SER A 68 12.48 10.72 -11.20
C SER A 68 12.92 9.42 -10.55
N LEU A 69 13.69 8.61 -11.28
CA LEU A 69 14.32 7.39 -10.79
C LEU A 69 15.79 7.39 -11.21
N LYS A 70 16.68 7.28 -10.22
CA LYS A 70 18.11 7.09 -10.46
C LYS A 70 18.51 5.70 -10.03
N ILE A 71 19.12 4.96 -10.95
CA ILE A 71 19.74 3.66 -10.68
C ILE A 71 21.24 3.89 -10.78
N GLY A 72 21.94 3.79 -9.65
CA GLY A 72 23.39 3.96 -9.58
C GLY A 72 24.15 2.87 -10.34
N ALA A 73 25.45 3.08 -10.50
CA ALA A 73 26.32 2.09 -11.12
C ALA A 73 26.33 0.77 -10.32
N GLY A 74 26.27 -0.34 -11.05
CA GLY A 74 26.50 -1.67 -10.49
C GLY A 74 27.97 -1.89 -10.12
N THR A 75 28.27 -3.06 -9.56
CA THR A 75 29.64 -3.46 -9.15
C THR A 75 30.48 -4.04 -10.29
N SER A 76 29.99 -3.95 -11.53
CA SER A 76 30.60 -4.55 -12.71
C SER A 76 31.77 -3.70 -13.25
N ALA A 77 32.55 -4.26 -14.18
CA ALA A 77 33.67 -3.57 -14.81
C ALA A 77 33.29 -2.28 -15.57
N VAL A 78 32.02 -2.11 -15.91
CA VAL A 78 31.47 -0.90 -16.52
C VAL A 78 30.63 -0.15 -15.50
N SER A 79 30.99 1.10 -15.24
CA SER A 79 30.18 2.02 -14.44
C SER A 79 29.08 2.61 -15.32
N PHE A 80 27.85 2.16 -15.13
CA PHE A 80 26.68 2.62 -15.88
C PHE A 80 25.62 3.16 -14.91
N GLU A 81 25.47 4.49 -14.88
CA GLU A 81 24.40 5.17 -14.15
C GLU A 81 23.20 5.41 -15.07
N GLN A 82 21.99 5.18 -14.56
CA GLN A 82 20.74 5.40 -15.28
C GLN A 82 19.90 6.46 -14.57
N SER A 83 19.53 7.51 -15.30
CA SER A 83 18.63 8.55 -14.81
C SER A 83 17.39 8.59 -15.69
N TYR A 84 16.24 8.28 -15.10
CA TYR A 84 14.93 8.30 -15.75
C TYR A 84 14.08 9.43 -15.17
N THR A 85 13.30 10.09 -16.01
CA THR A 85 12.34 11.11 -15.60
C THR A 85 10.96 10.82 -16.20
N ASN A 86 9.91 11.18 -15.47
CA ASN A 86 8.52 11.01 -15.88
C ASN A 86 8.18 9.58 -16.34
N LEU A 87 8.64 8.58 -15.59
CA LEU A 87 8.32 7.18 -15.87
C LEU A 87 6.83 6.93 -15.62
N SER A 88 6.20 6.24 -16.56
CA SER A 88 4.86 5.68 -16.41
C SER A 88 4.98 4.17 -16.53
N LEU A 89 4.80 3.49 -15.40
CA LEU A 89 4.92 2.05 -15.30
C LEU A 89 3.52 1.44 -15.23
N THR A 90 3.25 0.40 -16.02
CA THR A 90 1.93 -0.23 -16.11
C THR A 90 2.01 -1.73 -15.82
N GLY A 91 0.86 -2.34 -15.51
CA GLY A 91 0.73 -3.78 -15.29
C GLY A 91 0.87 -4.22 -13.84
N PHE A 92 1.01 -3.30 -12.89
CA PHE A 92 1.03 -3.61 -11.45
C PHE A 92 -0.28 -4.21 -10.94
N THR A 93 -1.37 -4.10 -11.70
CA THR A 93 -2.65 -4.77 -11.37
C THR A 93 -2.72 -6.22 -11.88
N ASN A 94 -1.78 -6.64 -12.73
CA ASN A 94 -1.69 -7.98 -13.30
C ASN A 94 -0.76 -8.90 -12.51
N VAL A 95 -0.88 -8.92 -11.18
CA VAL A 95 -0.03 -9.72 -10.30
C VAL A 95 -0.49 -11.17 -10.19
N ASN A 96 0.48 -12.08 -10.06
CA ASN A 96 0.27 -13.43 -9.55
C ASN A 96 0.85 -13.52 -8.12
N ILE A 97 0.08 -14.07 -7.18
CA ILE A 97 0.52 -14.20 -5.79
C ILE A 97 1.13 -15.59 -5.59
N GLU A 98 2.46 -15.64 -5.51
CA GLU A 98 3.21 -16.91 -5.36
C GLU A 98 3.23 -17.44 -3.93
N LYS A 99 3.35 -16.54 -2.95
CA LYS A 99 3.52 -16.90 -1.54
C LYS A 99 2.85 -15.89 -0.63
N VAL A 100 2.24 -16.40 0.44
CA VAL A 100 1.76 -15.64 1.59
C VAL A 100 2.34 -16.24 2.87
N GLU A 101 2.63 -15.40 3.86
CA GLU A 101 3.25 -15.77 5.14
C GLU A 101 2.39 -15.34 6.33
#